data_AF-A0A2E9E6J3-F1
#
_entry.id   AF-A0A2E9E6J3-F1
#
_cell.length_a   1.000
_cell.length_b   1.000
_cell.length_c   1.000
_cell.angle_alpha   90.00
_cell.angle_beta   90.00
_cell.angle_gamma   90.00
#
_symmetry.space_group_name_H-M   'P 1'
#
loop_
_entity.id
_entity.type
_entity.pdbx_description
1 polymer ?
#
loop_
_entity_poly.entity_id
_entity_poly.type
_entity_poly.pdbx_seq_one_letter_code
_entity_poly.pdbx_strand_id
1 'polypeptide(L)'
;MFGRKLRISYGFRLLKICLISLCVTSVPGATPGSASGGGDGNPLESYVSTYVHLVYENYLDSWDRARRLSSAIDSLLDNPNAQTLESARLAWFDSREPYGQTEAFRFYGGPIDYFDEEKGVEGPEGRMNSWPLDEAYIDYVTGNPSAGIINDSTIVLDGQTILGLNQIDDDRFVSTGYHAIEFLLWGQDLSLDSTGDRPAEDFLPGSLANDRRRDYMKIVTTQLLKDHEFLANEWAPGGDNFATKFEMLPPRVALGQILTGLLTLVQFELASERLGVALDSGDQEDEHSCFSDNTHNDFMYNARGVENVYFGRYSSYQGVGLDELVRDLDPDLDKRMVGAIEETRRLLKGIHVPFDAMLASPMGSPGRIQAEQAFASLMRQGELIKEVGLLFGLVIHSSDGDAG
;
A
#
# COMPACT_ATOMS: atom_id res chain seq x y z
N MET A 1 -42.88 16.35 -4.96
CA MET A 1 -42.82 16.45 -3.48
C MET A 1 -42.25 15.14 -2.95
N PHE A 2 -41.21 15.27 -2.14
CA PHE A 2 -40.21 14.24 -1.80
C PHE A 2 -40.78 12.95 -1.20
N GLY A 3 -40.49 11.82 -1.84
CA GLY A 3 -40.61 10.48 -1.27
C GLY A 3 -39.29 10.06 -0.64
N ARG A 4 -39.25 9.96 0.69
CA ARG A 4 -38.13 9.37 1.44
C ARG A 4 -38.04 7.87 1.14
N LYS A 5 -36.92 7.42 0.57
CA LYS A 5 -36.52 6.01 0.65
C LYS A 5 -35.63 5.84 1.88
N LEU A 6 -36.18 5.17 2.89
CA LEU A 6 -35.43 4.56 3.98
C LEU A 6 -34.51 3.49 3.37
N ARG A 7 -33.18 3.68 3.42
CA ARG A 7 -32.23 2.56 3.30
C ARG A 7 -32.07 1.99 4.71
N ILE A 8 -32.70 0.84 4.93
CA ILE A 8 -32.43 0.00 6.10
C ILE A 8 -31.15 -0.77 5.75
N SER A 9 -30.02 -0.38 6.35
CA SER A 9 -28.79 -1.17 6.30
C SER A 9 -28.99 -2.36 7.24
N TYR A 10 -29.25 -3.53 6.68
CA TYR A 10 -29.08 -4.78 7.40
C TYR A 10 -27.58 -5.10 7.38
N GLY A 11 -26.93 -4.94 8.54
CA GLY A 11 -25.60 -5.48 8.78
C GLY A 11 -25.61 -7.00 8.60
N PHE A 12 -25.18 -7.45 7.42
CA PHE A 12 -24.78 -8.82 7.19
C PHE A 12 -23.25 -8.86 7.30
N ARG A 13 -22.76 -9.39 8.42
CA ARG A 13 -21.40 -9.94 8.49
C ARG A 13 -21.33 -11.13 7.53
N LEU A 14 -20.88 -10.89 6.31
CA LEU A 14 -20.38 -11.94 5.43
C LEU A 14 -18.88 -12.06 5.70
N LEU A 15 -18.55 -12.91 6.67
CA LEU A 15 -17.23 -13.46 6.86
C LEU A 15 -16.87 -14.22 5.56
N LYS A 16 -16.09 -13.59 4.68
CA LYS A 16 -15.56 -14.25 3.47
C LYS A 16 -14.39 -15.13 3.88
N ILE A 17 -14.71 -16.40 4.05
CA ILE A 17 -13.77 -17.51 4.25
C ILE A 17 -12.97 -17.68 2.96
N CYS A 18 -11.65 -17.54 3.02
CA CYS A 18 -10.75 -17.94 1.94
C CYS A 18 -9.85 -19.08 2.45
N LEU A 19 -10.35 -20.31 2.39
CA LEU A 19 -9.51 -21.50 2.49
C LEU A 19 -8.74 -21.63 1.18
N ILE A 20 -7.48 -21.19 1.15
CA ILE A 20 -6.58 -21.40 0.01
C ILE A 20 -6.24 -22.89 -0.04
N SER A 21 -6.99 -23.65 -0.83
CA SER A 21 -6.59 -25.01 -1.22
C SER A 21 -5.78 -24.92 -2.51
N LEU A 22 -4.45 -24.94 -2.37
CA LEU A 22 -3.54 -24.98 -3.51
C LEU A 22 -3.57 -26.39 -4.14
N CYS A 23 -4.45 -26.61 -5.12
CA CYS A 23 -4.45 -27.84 -5.91
C CYS A 23 -3.34 -27.80 -6.97
N VAL A 24 -2.15 -28.26 -6.62
CA VAL A 24 -1.06 -28.47 -7.58
C VAL A 24 -1.32 -29.76 -8.37
N THR A 25 -1.87 -29.65 -9.59
CA THR A 25 -1.91 -30.77 -10.53
C THR A 25 -0.58 -30.87 -11.27
N SER A 26 0.18 -31.93 -11.03
CA SER A 26 1.44 -32.19 -11.71
C SER A 26 1.21 -32.68 -13.15
N VAL A 27 1.60 -31.87 -14.13
CA VAL A 27 1.74 -32.30 -15.53
C VAL A 27 3.22 -32.64 -15.78
N PRO A 28 3.55 -33.81 -16.35
CA PRO A 28 4.94 -34.15 -16.65
C PRO A 28 5.38 -33.54 -17.99
N GLY A 29 6.45 -32.75 -18.01
CA GLY A 29 7.05 -32.30 -19.28
C GLY A 29 8.26 -31.38 -19.19
N ALA A 30 9.37 -31.90 -19.77
CA ALA A 30 10.56 -31.22 -20.31
C ALA A 30 11.58 -30.56 -19.36
N THR A 31 12.79 -31.13 -19.37
CA THR A 31 14.02 -30.56 -18.82
C THR A 31 14.66 -29.57 -19.80
N PRO A 32 14.88 -28.30 -19.43
CA PRO A 32 15.73 -27.39 -20.21
C PRO A 32 17.21 -27.61 -19.88
N GLY A 33 18.05 -27.57 -20.91
CA GLY A 33 19.50 -27.68 -20.84
C GLY A 33 20.16 -26.44 -20.24
N SER A 34 21.35 -26.67 -19.68
CA SER A 34 22.12 -25.80 -18.79
C SER A 34 22.47 -24.41 -19.34
N ALA A 35 22.27 -23.40 -18.49
CA ALA A 35 22.87 -22.08 -18.58
C ALA A 35 24.22 -22.06 -17.84
N SER A 36 25.24 -21.45 -18.45
CA SER A 36 26.55 -21.22 -17.88
C SER A 36 26.57 -19.87 -17.15
N GLY A 37 26.66 -19.90 -15.83
CA GLY A 37 26.71 -18.68 -15.00
C GLY A 37 26.83 -18.91 -13.49
N GLY A 38 27.78 -19.74 -13.04
CA GLY A 38 28.42 -19.53 -11.73
C GLY A 38 27.62 -19.83 -10.45
N GLY A 39 26.88 -20.93 -10.43
CA GLY A 39 26.40 -21.59 -9.21
C GLY A 39 25.60 -22.82 -9.57
N ASP A 40 25.95 -24.01 -9.06
CA ASP A 40 25.25 -25.28 -9.32
C ASP A 40 23.83 -25.35 -8.65
N GLY A 41 23.22 -24.19 -8.36
CA GLY A 41 21.94 -24.04 -7.67
C GLY A 41 20.74 -23.93 -8.63
N ASN A 42 19.54 -24.16 -8.11
CA ASN A 42 18.30 -23.98 -8.84
C ASN A 42 18.04 -22.47 -9.08
N PRO A 43 17.91 -21.99 -10.34
CA PRO A 43 17.69 -20.56 -10.62
C PRO A 43 16.48 -19.95 -9.89
N LEU A 44 15.41 -20.73 -9.67
CA LEU A 44 14.24 -20.27 -8.90
C LEU A 44 14.58 -20.07 -7.42
N GLU A 45 15.45 -20.88 -6.85
CA GLU A 45 15.91 -20.72 -5.47
C GLU A 45 16.75 -19.46 -5.33
N SER A 46 17.60 -19.16 -6.32
CA SER A 46 18.35 -17.90 -6.38
C SER A 46 17.43 -16.68 -6.51
N TYR A 47 16.35 -16.76 -7.30
CA TYR A 47 15.34 -15.70 -7.38
C TYR A 47 14.59 -15.53 -6.05
N VAL A 48 14.21 -16.60 -5.36
CA VAL A 48 13.54 -16.51 -4.04
C VAL A 48 14.45 -15.85 -3.00
N SER A 49 15.73 -16.20 -2.96
CA SER A 49 16.69 -15.52 -2.06
C SER A 49 16.88 -14.05 -2.45
N THR A 50 16.88 -13.74 -3.76
CA THR A 50 16.89 -12.36 -4.26
C THR A 50 15.68 -11.57 -3.78
N TYR A 51 14.49 -12.16 -3.87
CA TYR A 51 13.25 -11.58 -3.39
C TYR A 51 13.29 -11.30 -1.89
N VAL A 52 13.69 -12.28 -1.06
CA VAL A 52 13.76 -12.11 0.40
C VAL A 52 14.71 -10.97 0.79
N HIS A 53 15.89 -10.90 0.17
CA HIS A 53 16.84 -9.83 0.44
C HIS A 53 16.31 -8.46 0.01
N LEU A 54 15.70 -8.39 -1.17
CA LEU A 54 15.06 -7.18 -1.67
C LEU A 54 13.95 -6.66 -0.73
N VAL A 55 13.10 -7.56 -0.25
CA VAL A 55 12.00 -7.22 0.67
C VAL A 55 12.54 -6.65 1.97
N TYR A 56 13.58 -7.28 2.53
CA TYR A 56 14.24 -6.79 3.74
C TYR A 56 14.84 -5.39 3.55
N GLU A 57 15.61 -5.18 2.48
CA GLU A 57 16.22 -3.87 2.20
C GLU A 57 15.16 -2.77 2.02
N ASN A 58 14.02 -3.09 1.39
CA ASN A 58 12.93 -2.14 1.22
C ASN A 58 12.24 -1.82 2.57
N TYR A 59 11.95 -2.82 3.41
CA TYR A 59 11.39 -2.56 4.75
C TYR A 59 12.38 -1.82 5.66
N LEU A 60 13.68 -2.06 5.53
CA LEU A 60 14.71 -1.34 6.28
C LEU A 60 14.78 0.15 5.90
N ASP A 61 14.73 0.47 4.61
CA ASP A 61 14.63 1.86 4.13
C ASP A 61 13.32 2.51 4.60
N SER A 62 12.20 1.81 4.44
CA SER A 62 10.89 2.27 4.93
C SER A 62 10.91 2.59 6.43
N TRP A 63 11.50 1.71 7.24
CA TRP A 63 11.66 1.93 8.67
C TRP A 63 12.59 3.10 9.01
N ASP A 64 13.70 3.26 8.29
CA ASP A 64 14.59 4.42 8.48
C ASP A 64 13.88 5.74 8.20
N ARG A 65 13.10 5.82 7.12
CA ARG A 65 12.36 7.04 6.79
C ARG A 65 11.17 7.29 7.72
N ALA A 66 10.50 6.24 8.23
CA ALA A 66 9.52 6.38 9.30
C ALA A 66 10.13 6.94 10.60
N ARG A 67 11.38 6.57 10.95
CA ARG A 67 12.10 7.18 12.09
C ARG A 67 12.38 8.67 11.87
N ARG A 68 12.67 9.08 10.63
CA ARG A 68 12.85 10.50 10.27
C ARG A 68 11.54 11.27 10.38
N LEU A 69 10.42 10.70 9.91
CA LEU A 69 9.08 11.24 10.12
C LEU A 69 8.80 11.45 11.61
N SER A 70 9.04 10.43 12.45
CA SER A 70 8.87 10.55 13.91
C SER A 70 9.68 11.71 14.49
N SER A 71 10.93 11.87 14.06
CA SER A 71 11.82 12.95 14.54
C SER A 71 11.35 14.34 14.08
N ALA A 72 10.83 14.44 12.86
CA ALA A 72 10.29 15.68 12.32
C ALA A 72 8.99 16.08 13.02
N ILE A 73 8.13 15.11 13.33
CA ILE A 73 6.93 15.31 14.14
C ILE A 73 7.31 15.79 15.54
N ASP A 74 8.26 15.14 16.22
CA ASP A 74 8.73 15.61 17.52
C ASP A 74 9.23 17.08 17.45
N SER A 75 9.91 17.45 16.38
CA SER A 75 10.38 18.83 16.16
C SER A 75 9.23 19.83 15.93
N LEU A 76 8.19 19.45 15.17
CA LEU A 76 6.94 20.22 15.04
C LEU A 76 6.28 20.42 16.39
N LEU A 77 6.17 19.34 17.14
CA LEU A 77 5.51 19.34 18.43
C LEU A 77 6.27 20.19 19.46
N ASP A 78 7.61 20.17 19.47
CA ASP A 78 8.42 20.96 20.40
C ASP A 78 8.47 22.45 20.04
N ASN A 79 8.42 22.79 18.75
CA ASN A 79 8.43 24.17 18.28
C ASN A 79 7.43 24.38 17.12
N PRO A 80 6.12 24.48 17.40
CA PRO A 80 5.10 24.64 16.36
C PRO A 80 5.26 25.95 15.59
N ASN A 81 5.59 25.85 14.31
CA ASN A 81 5.62 26.97 13.37
C ASN A 81 5.59 26.45 11.93
N ALA A 82 5.48 27.36 10.96
CA ALA A 82 5.41 27.00 9.54
C ALA A 82 6.61 26.16 9.05
N GLN A 83 7.82 26.42 9.55
CA GLN A 83 9.02 25.68 9.13
C GLN A 83 9.03 24.24 9.65
N THR A 84 8.64 24.03 10.91
CA THR A 84 8.61 22.69 11.50
C THR A 84 7.43 21.86 10.99
N LEU A 85 6.30 22.50 10.67
CA LEU A 85 5.18 21.85 10.00
C LEU A 85 5.57 21.39 8.59
N GLU A 86 6.21 22.27 7.81
CA GLU A 86 6.72 21.91 6.49
C GLU A 86 7.76 20.78 6.56
N SER A 87 8.64 20.79 7.55
CA SER A 87 9.61 19.70 7.75
C SER A 87 8.93 18.36 8.04
N ALA A 88 7.82 18.36 8.81
CA ALA A 88 7.05 17.15 9.08
C ALA A 88 6.31 16.65 7.82
N ARG A 89 5.73 17.56 7.02
CA ARG A 89 5.10 17.25 5.73
C ARG A 89 6.08 16.60 4.74
N LEU A 90 7.26 17.20 4.58
CA LEU A 90 8.33 16.64 3.74
C LEU A 90 8.78 15.25 4.24
N ALA A 91 8.94 15.08 5.55
CA ALA A 91 9.30 13.79 6.11
C ALA A 91 8.20 12.73 5.92
N TRP A 92 6.92 13.14 5.87
CA TRP A 92 5.80 12.24 5.57
C TRP A 92 5.92 11.73 4.13
N PHE A 93 6.09 12.62 3.15
CA PHE A 93 6.33 12.22 1.75
C PHE A 93 7.54 11.32 1.60
N ASP A 94 8.66 11.68 2.23
CA ASP A 94 9.90 10.88 2.19
C ASP A 94 9.66 9.48 2.73
N SER A 95 8.88 9.33 3.81
CA SER A 95 8.55 8.04 4.42
C SER A 95 7.50 7.24 3.63
N ARG A 96 6.66 7.92 2.85
CA ARG A 96 5.63 7.31 2.02
C ARG A 96 6.22 6.59 0.82
N GLU A 97 7.29 7.13 0.23
CA GLU A 97 7.94 6.57 -0.97
C GLU A 97 8.39 5.10 -0.84
N PRO A 98 9.25 4.72 0.13
CA PRO A 98 9.67 3.32 0.26
C PRO A 98 8.53 2.43 0.75
N TYR A 99 7.64 2.92 1.62
CA TYR A 99 6.48 2.16 2.08
C TYR A 99 5.54 1.80 0.92
N GLY A 100 5.25 2.75 0.03
CA GLY A 100 4.44 2.50 -1.15
C GLY A 100 5.04 1.44 -2.07
N GLN A 101 6.37 1.28 -2.10
CA GLN A 101 7.00 0.17 -2.83
C GLN A 101 6.80 -1.19 -2.16
N THR A 102 6.60 -1.24 -0.83
CA THR A 102 6.37 -2.48 -0.07
C THR A 102 5.01 -3.11 -0.31
N GLU A 103 4.07 -2.38 -0.91
CA GLU A 103 2.76 -2.90 -1.31
C GLU A 103 2.89 -4.12 -2.26
N ALA A 104 4.01 -4.24 -2.98
CA ALA A 104 4.34 -5.40 -3.81
C ALA A 104 4.55 -6.72 -3.02
N PHE A 105 4.60 -6.66 -1.68
CA PHE A 105 4.83 -7.81 -0.79
C PHE A 105 3.54 -8.25 -0.07
N ARG A 106 2.39 -7.76 -0.52
CA ARG A 106 1.06 -8.07 0.01
C ARG A 106 0.37 -9.20 -0.76
N PHE A 107 -0.79 -9.59 -0.26
CA PHE A 107 -1.80 -10.47 -0.84
C PHE A 107 -1.43 -11.95 -0.96
N TYR A 108 -0.46 -12.40 -0.15
CA TYR A 108 -0.14 -13.82 0.02
C TYR A 108 -0.08 -14.27 1.47
N GLY A 109 -0.59 -13.45 2.41
CA GLY A 109 -0.62 -13.76 3.85
C GLY A 109 0.75 -13.65 4.51
N GLY A 110 1.53 -12.64 4.10
CA GLY A 110 2.83 -12.34 4.67
C GLY A 110 2.72 -11.56 5.98
N PRO A 111 3.85 -11.16 6.59
CA PRO A 111 3.85 -10.43 7.86
C PRO A 111 2.98 -9.18 7.88
N ILE A 112 2.83 -8.49 6.74
CA ILE A 112 2.08 -7.25 6.62
C ILE A 112 0.56 -7.46 6.68
N ASP A 113 0.06 -8.62 6.25
CA ASP A 113 -1.38 -8.86 6.03
C ASP A 113 -1.85 -10.28 6.41
N TYR A 114 -1.08 -11.01 7.20
CA TYR A 114 -1.54 -12.30 7.75
C TYR A 114 -2.78 -12.11 8.63
N PHE A 115 -3.56 -13.18 8.76
CA PHE A 115 -4.65 -13.27 9.73
C PHE A 115 -4.53 -14.59 10.52
N ASP A 116 -4.40 -14.47 11.84
CA ASP A 116 -4.45 -15.59 12.79
C ASP A 116 -5.84 -15.61 13.42
N GLU A 117 -6.72 -16.47 12.90
CA GLU A 117 -8.11 -16.61 13.37
C GLU A 117 -8.20 -17.05 14.83
N GLU A 118 -7.29 -17.91 15.28
CA GLU A 118 -7.32 -18.43 16.66
C GLU A 118 -6.97 -17.35 17.68
N LYS A 119 -6.02 -16.47 17.32
CA LYS A 119 -5.60 -15.36 18.18
C LYS A 119 -6.40 -14.08 17.94
N GLY A 120 -7.12 -13.99 16.83
CA GLY A 120 -7.75 -12.76 16.37
C GLY A 120 -6.72 -11.66 16.11
N VAL A 121 -5.54 -12.02 15.60
CA VAL A 121 -4.43 -11.08 15.34
C VAL A 121 -4.18 -11.01 13.85
N GLU A 122 -3.97 -9.80 13.34
CA GLU A 122 -3.66 -9.57 11.94
C GLU A 122 -2.37 -8.75 11.76
N GLY A 123 -1.84 -8.82 10.54
CA GLY A 123 -0.74 -8.00 10.08
C GLY A 123 -1.05 -6.49 10.17
N PRO A 124 -0.02 -5.64 10.19
CA PRO A 124 -0.16 -4.20 10.38
C PRO A 124 -0.86 -3.41 9.27
N GLU A 125 -1.16 -3.99 8.12
CA GLU A 125 -1.62 -3.20 6.97
C GLU A 125 -2.85 -2.33 7.27
N GLY A 126 -3.91 -2.91 7.84
CA GLY A 126 -5.13 -2.18 8.18
C GLY A 126 -4.97 -1.08 9.24
N ARG A 127 -3.85 -1.06 9.96
CA ARG A 127 -3.51 0.01 10.92
C ARG A 127 -2.40 0.93 10.43
N MET A 128 -1.74 0.60 9.32
CA MET A 128 -0.71 1.43 8.70
C MET A 128 -1.27 2.29 7.56
N ASN A 129 -2.21 1.78 6.78
CA ASN A 129 -2.52 2.33 5.45
C ASN A 129 -3.98 2.17 5.03
N SER A 130 -4.89 1.98 5.99
CA SER A 130 -6.32 1.93 5.70
C SER A 130 -6.84 3.24 5.10
N TRP A 131 -7.68 3.07 4.09
CA TRP A 131 -8.43 4.10 3.38
C TRP A 131 -9.75 3.45 2.92
N PRO A 132 -10.87 4.18 2.79
CA PRO A 132 -11.10 5.61 3.04
C PRO A 132 -11.02 6.04 4.52
N LEU A 133 -10.91 7.35 4.79
CA LEU A 133 -10.83 7.93 6.14
C LEU A 133 -11.91 9.00 6.35
N ASP A 134 -12.70 8.87 7.41
CA ASP A 134 -13.62 9.92 7.87
C ASP A 134 -12.85 10.94 8.73
N GLU A 135 -12.59 12.11 8.17
CA GLU A 135 -11.86 13.21 8.80
C GLU A 135 -12.46 13.61 10.16
N ALA A 136 -13.80 13.63 10.24
CA ALA A 136 -14.55 14.02 11.43
C ALA A 136 -14.49 12.96 12.55
N TYR A 137 -13.95 11.77 12.25
CA TYR A 137 -13.64 10.75 13.24
C TYR A 137 -12.39 11.11 14.07
N ILE A 138 -11.40 11.75 13.45
CA ILE A 138 -10.14 12.08 14.10
C ILE A 138 -10.20 13.45 14.78
N ASP A 139 -10.54 14.50 14.03
CA ASP A 139 -10.45 15.89 14.48
C ASP A 139 -11.58 16.75 13.94
N TYR A 140 -11.53 18.05 14.22
CA TYR A 140 -12.45 19.02 13.67
C TYR A 140 -12.46 19.02 12.14
N VAL A 141 -13.65 19.35 11.61
CA VAL A 141 -13.88 19.62 10.19
C VAL A 141 -14.65 20.93 10.03
N THR A 142 -14.65 21.48 8.83
CA THR A 142 -15.45 22.63 8.45
C THR A 142 -16.92 22.33 8.70
N GLY A 143 -17.56 23.18 9.51
CA GLY A 143 -18.95 22.99 9.94
C GLY A 143 -19.13 22.15 11.22
N ASN A 144 -18.09 21.49 11.72
CA ASN A 144 -18.11 20.79 13.01
C ASN A 144 -16.78 20.95 13.78
N PRO A 145 -16.57 22.10 14.46
CA PRO A 145 -15.31 22.40 15.16
C PRO A 145 -15.03 21.53 16.39
N SER A 146 -16.00 20.73 16.83
CA SER A 146 -15.91 19.85 18.01
C SER A 146 -15.91 18.37 17.65
N ALA A 147 -15.70 18.02 16.37
CA ALA A 147 -15.71 16.65 15.89
C ALA A 147 -14.49 15.86 16.37
N GLY A 148 -14.62 14.53 16.32
CA GLY A 148 -13.51 13.60 16.42
C GLY A 148 -13.00 13.28 17.82
N ILE A 149 -12.20 12.22 17.87
CA ILE A 149 -11.56 11.67 19.07
C ILE A 149 -10.74 12.75 19.81
N ILE A 150 -10.11 13.66 19.06
CA ILE A 150 -9.31 14.75 19.63
C ILE A 150 -10.16 15.69 20.48
N ASN A 151 -11.39 16.01 20.06
CA ASN A 151 -12.25 16.94 20.79
C ASN A 151 -13.13 16.26 21.85
N ASP A 152 -13.25 14.93 21.82
CA ASP A 152 -13.98 14.17 22.86
C ASP A 152 -13.10 13.86 24.08
N SER A 153 -13.18 14.72 25.10
CA SER A 153 -12.45 14.55 26.37
C SER A 153 -12.82 13.29 27.18
N THR A 154 -13.89 12.57 26.82
CA THR A 154 -14.26 11.32 27.49
C THR A 154 -13.42 10.13 27.00
N ILE A 155 -12.77 10.26 25.83
CA ILE A 155 -11.87 9.26 25.27
C ILE A 155 -10.47 9.45 25.85
N VAL A 156 -9.95 8.37 26.45
CA VAL A 156 -8.56 8.28 26.90
C VAL A 156 -7.65 8.15 25.69
N LEU A 157 -6.64 9.01 25.59
CA LEU A 157 -5.65 8.94 24.52
C LEU A 157 -4.46 8.07 24.97
N ASP A 158 -4.53 6.79 24.61
CA ASP A 158 -3.41 5.86 24.67
C ASP A 158 -3.41 4.94 23.44
N GLY A 159 -2.27 4.28 23.17
CA GLY A 159 -2.12 3.46 21.97
C GLY A 159 -3.11 2.31 21.88
N GLN A 160 -3.50 1.71 23.01
CA GLN A 160 -4.47 0.61 23.01
C GLN A 160 -5.86 1.11 22.63
N THR A 161 -6.26 2.27 23.13
CA THR A 161 -7.55 2.88 22.83
C THR A 161 -7.60 3.31 21.37
N ILE A 162 -6.57 3.99 20.85
CA ILE A 162 -6.54 4.42 19.45
C ILE A 162 -6.60 3.23 18.49
N LEU A 163 -5.80 2.18 18.74
CA LEU A 163 -5.86 0.95 17.94
C LEU A 163 -7.22 0.26 18.03
N GLY A 164 -7.83 0.21 19.21
CA GLY A 164 -9.15 -0.41 19.42
C GLY A 164 -10.31 0.36 18.76
N LEU A 165 -10.09 1.62 18.38
CA LEU A 165 -11.05 2.44 17.65
C LEU A 165 -10.93 2.26 16.12
N ASN A 166 -9.83 1.69 15.63
CA ASN A 166 -9.60 1.58 14.19
C ASN A 166 -10.61 0.62 13.54
N GLN A 167 -11.40 1.15 12.60
CA GLN A 167 -12.31 0.41 11.72
C GLN A 167 -13.34 -0.49 12.45
N ILE A 168 -13.69 -0.17 13.69
CA ILE A 168 -14.55 -1.04 14.52
C ILE A 168 -16.03 -1.07 14.09
N ASP A 169 -16.56 0.05 13.58
CA ASP A 169 -17.98 0.22 13.23
C ASP A 169 -18.21 0.61 11.75
N ASP A 170 -17.25 1.29 11.14
CA ASP A 170 -17.26 1.77 9.76
C ASP A 170 -15.82 1.65 9.23
N ASP A 171 -15.64 1.21 7.99
CA ASP A 171 -14.32 1.07 7.37
C ASP A 171 -13.59 2.40 7.24
N ARG A 172 -14.35 3.51 7.20
CA ARG A 172 -13.86 4.89 7.23
C ARG A 172 -13.41 5.37 8.60
N PHE A 173 -13.72 4.65 9.68
CA PHE A 173 -13.28 5.01 11.03
C PHE A 173 -11.81 4.63 11.27
N VAL A 174 -10.94 5.12 10.39
CA VAL A 174 -9.49 4.97 10.45
C VAL A 174 -8.95 5.91 11.52
N SER A 175 -8.28 5.36 12.53
CA SER A 175 -7.77 6.09 13.69
C SER A 175 -6.25 6.14 13.78
N THR A 176 -5.54 5.55 12.82
CA THR A 176 -4.08 5.39 12.88
C THR A 176 -3.49 5.25 11.49
N GLY A 177 -2.16 5.24 11.40
CA GLY A 177 -1.43 5.01 10.16
C GLY A 177 -1.10 6.27 9.39
N TYR A 178 -0.64 6.09 8.16
CA TYR A 178 -0.18 7.15 7.25
C TYR A 178 -1.25 8.22 7.03
N HIS A 179 -2.48 7.83 6.72
CA HIS A 179 -3.56 8.75 6.38
C HIS A 179 -4.11 9.51 7.60
N ALA A 180 -4.05 8.91 8.80
CA ALA A 180 -4.34 9.65 10.03
C ALA A 180 -3.28 10.73 10.31
N ILE A 181 -1.99 10.41 10.13
CA ILE A 181 -0.90 11.39 10.26
C ILE A 181 -1.03 12.48 9.17
N GLU A 182 -1.37 12.08 7.96
CA GLU A 182 -1.60 12.98 6.83
C GLU A 182 -2.71 13.99 7.14
N PHE A 183 -3.91 13.53 7.52
CA PHE A 183 -5.01 14.40 7.92
C PHE A 183 -4.62 15.35 9.07
N LEU A 184 -3.80 14.89 10.00
CA LEU A 184 -3.30 15.75 11.08
C LEU A 184 -2.31 16.81 10.58
N LEU A 185 -1.53 16.56 9.54
CA LEU A 185 -0.54 17.52 9.00
C LEU A 185 -1.15 18.50 7.99
N TRP A 186 -2.15 18.09 7.23
CA TRP A 186 -2.79 18.89 6.18
C TRP A 186 -4.19 19.38 6.54
N GLY A 187 -4.93 18.67 7.40
CA GLY A 187 -6.36 18.96 7.63
C GLY A 187 -7.21 18.52 6.44
N GLN A 188 -8.44 19.04 6.36
CA GLN A 188 -9.30 18.76 5.21
C GLN A 188 -8.72 19.39 3.95
N ASP A 189 -8.85 18.67 2.84
CA ASP A 189 -8.78 19.29 1.53
C ASP A 189 -10.18 19.63 1.04
N LEU A 190 -10.37 20.88 0.65
CA LEU A 190 -11.64 21.43 0.16
C LEU A 190 -11.47 22.13 -1.20
N SER A 191 -10.31 21.96 -1.82
CA SER A 191 -9.88 22.66 -3.02
C SER A 191 -9.49 21.65 -4.10
N LEU A 192 -9.75 21.98 -5.36
CA LEU A 192 -9.30 21.18 -6.50
C LEU A 192 -7.90 21.59 -7.00
N ASP A 193 -7.33 22.66 -6.42
CA ASP A 193 -6.10 23.28 -6.91
C ASP A 193 -4.98 23.26 -5.86
N SER A 194 -5.24 22.74 -4.66
CA SER A 194 -4.30 22.77 -3.53
C SER A 194 -4.67 21.79 -2.43
N THR A 195 -3.68 21.14 -1.84
CA THR A 195 -3.76 20.38 -0.58
C THR A 195 -4.48 21.11 0.57
N GLY A 196 -4.83 20.35 1.61
CA GLY A 196 -5.25 20.89 2.90
C GLY A 196 -4.24 21.89 3.50
N ASP A 197 -4.76 22.91 4.19
CA ASP A 197 -3.97 24.04 4.73
C ASP A 197 -4.10 24.17 6.26
N ARG A 198 -3.88 23.07 6.99
CA ARG A 198 -3.85 23.12 8.45
C ARG A 198 -2.72 24.04 8.93
N PRO A 199 -3.01 24.99 9.84
CA PRO A 199 -2.02 25.90 10.39
C PRO A 199 -1.16 25.22 11.48
N ALA A 200 0.09 25.67 11.64
CA ALA A 200 0.97 25.18 12.71
C ALA A 200 0.46 25.54 14.12
N GLU A 201 -0.38 26.56 14.21
CA GLU A 201 -1.06 27.02 15.42
C GLU A 201 -1.91 25.93 16.08
N ASP A 202 -2.37 24.94 15.32
CA ASP A 202 -3.10 23.77 15.83
C ASP A 202 -2.24 22.85 16.71
N PHE A 203 -0.92 23.02 16.66
CA PHE A 203 0.03 22.28 17.49
C PHE A 203 0.59 23.13 18.63
N LEU A 204 0.19 24.40 18.79
CA LEU A 204 0.58 25.22 19.94
C LEU A 204 -0.01 24.65 21.24
N PRO A 205 0.79 24.51 22.31
CA PRO A 205 0.28 23.99 23.57
C PRO A 205 -0.65 24.99 24.29
N GLY A 206 -1.49 24.47 25.19
CA GLY A 206 -2.26 25.27 26.15
C GLY A 206 -3.75 25.40 25.85
N SER A 207 -4.24 24.78 24.77
CA SER A 207 -5.67 24.54 24.57
C SER A 207 -5.95 23.04 24.67
N LEU A 208 -7.11 22.65 25.21
CA LEU A 208 -7.45 21.24 25.37
C LEU A 208 -7.40 20.47 24.04
N ALA A 209 -7.92 21.06 22.97
CA ALA A 209 -7.93 20.43 21.65
C ALA A 209 -6.50 20.28 21.09
N ASN A 210 -5.67 21.32 21.20
CA ASN A 210 -4.30 21.25 20.71
C ASN A 210 -3.48 20.25 21.53
N ASP A 211 -3.57 20.30 22.86
CA ASP A 211 -2.84 19.36 23.74
C ASP A 211 -3.23 17.91 23.44
N ARG A 212 -4.51 17.64 23.18
CA ARG A 212 -4.97 16.31 22.76
C ARG A 212 -4.52 15.93 21.35
N ARG A 213 -4.54 16.85 20.37
CA ARG A 213 -4.02 16.62 19.01
C ARG A 213 -2.54 16.27 19.04
N ARG A 214 -1.78 16.98 19.86
CA ARG A 214 -0.37 16.76 20.13
C ARG A 214 -0.10 15.36 20.67
N ASP A 215 -0.90 14.90 21.64
CA ASP A 215 -0.80 13.55 22.20
C ASP A 215 -1.19 12.48 21.17
N TYR A 216 -2.29 12.70 20.44
CA TYR A 216 -2.75 11.80 19.39
C TYR A 216 -1.69 11.62 18.30
N MET A 217 -1.11 12.71 17.79
CA MET A 217 -0.04 12.71 16.80
C MET A 217 1.16 11.85 17.25
N LYS A 218 1.58 11.98 18.52
CA LYS A 218 2.66 11.13 19.08
C LYS A 218 2.28 9.66 19.11
N ILE A 219 1.04 9.34 19.51
CA ILE A 219 0.55 7.95 19.60
C ILE A 219 0.58 7.28 18.23
N VAL A 220 -0.06 7.88 17.22
CA VAL A 220 -0.17 7.26 15.89
C VAL A 220 1.20 7.15 15.20
N THR A 221 2.08 8.13 15.38
CA THR A 221 3.44 8.10 14.82
C THR A 221 4.31 7.04 15.50
N THR A 222 4.21 6.90 16.82
CA THR A 222 4.90 5.85 17.57
C THR A 222 4.42 4.46 17.14
N GLN A 223 3.11 4.31 16.90
CA GLN A 223 2.55 3.04 16.45
C GLN A 223 3.02 2.69 15.04
N LEU A 224 2.96 3.64 14.10
CA LEU A 224 3.45 3.45 12.74
C LEU A 224 4.92 3.01 12.73
N LEU A 225 5.76 3.62 13.58
CA LEU A 225 7.17 3.25 13.72
C LEU A 225 7.36 1.80 14.20
N LYS A 226 6.55 1.35 15.16
CA LYS A 226 6.59 -0.05 15.66
C LYS A 226 6.17 -1.05 14.59
N ASP A 227 5.20 -0.69 13.76
CA ASP A 227 4.73 -1.57 12.69
C ASP A 227 5.79 -1.71 11.59
N HIS A 228 6.50 -0.63 11.22
CA HIS A 228 7.67 -0.72 10.33
C HIS A 228 8.80 -1.56 10.93
N GLU A 229 9.10 -1.39 12.22
CA GLU A 229 10.10 -2.20 12.92
C GLU A 229 9.75 -3.70 12.89
N PHE A 230 8.48 -4.03 13.14
CA PHE A 230 7.99 -5.40 13.06
C PHE A 230 8.23 -6.00 11.66
N LEU A 231 7.88 -5.28 10.59
CA LEU A 231 8.06 -5.76 9.22
C LEU A 231 9.53 -5.95 8.86
N ALA A 232 10.40 -5.00 9.23
CA ALA A 232 11.84 -5.15 9.02
C ALA A 232 12.42 -6.37 9.76
N ASN A 233 11.96 -6.63 10.98
CA ASN A 233 12.40 -7.78 11.77
C ASN A 233 11.90 -9.13 11.22
N GLU A 234 10.67 -9.19 10.73
CA GLU A 234 10.12 -10.41 10.12
C GLU A 234 10.84 -10.82 8.83
N TRP A 235 11.43 -9.85 8.14
CA TRP A 235 12.21 -10.07 6.92
C TRP A 235 13.74 -10.08 7.14
N ALA A 236 14.22 -9.87 8.36
CA ALA A 236 15.65 -9.80 8.65
C ALA A 236 16.41 -11.11 8.33
N PRO A 237 17.65 -11.03 7.83
CA PRO A 237 18.41 -12.23 7.50
C PRO A 237 18.83 -13.03 8.74
N GLY A 238 18.73 -14.36 8.67
CA GLY A 238 19.31 -15.28 9.65
C GLY A 238 18.57 -15.41 11.00
N GLY A 239 17.32 -14.93 11.10
CA GLY A 239 16.46 -15.09 12.27
C GLY A 239 15.47 -16.26 12.17
N ASP A 240 14.82 -16.64 13.27
CA ASP A 240 13.63 -17.51 13.24
C ASP A 240 12.38 -16.67 12.97
N ASN A 241 12.24 -16.22 11.72
CA ASN A 241 11.24 -15.25 11.29
C ASN A 241 10.59 -15.67 9.95
N PHE A 242 9.72 -14.82 9.41
CA PHE A 242 9.05 -15.08 8.14
C PHE A 242 10.03 -15.28 6.97
N ALA A 243 11.07 -14.43 6.82
CA ALA A 243 12.06 -14.57 5.74
C ALA A 243 12.66 -15.98 5.67
N THR A 244 13.14 -16.50 6.79
CA THR A 244 13.72 -17.85 6.86
C THR A 244 12.71 -18.94 6.49
N LYS A 245 11.45 -18.81 6.95
CA LYS A 245 10.37 -19.76 6.59
C LYS A 245 10.02 -19.69 5.11
N PHE A 246 10.04 -18.48 4.53
CA PHE A 246 9.75 -18.25 3.13
C PHE A 246 10.84 -18.84 2.22
N GLU A 247 12.11 -18.67 2.57
CA GLU A 247 13.25 -19.28 1.84
C GLU A 247 13.24 -20.81 1.89
N MET A 248 12.66 -21.41 2.93
CA MET A 248 12.51 -22.87 3.06
C MET A 248 11.34 -23.45 2.27
N LEU A 249 10.47 -22.62 1.68
CA LEU A 249 9.39 -23.10 0.82
C LEU A 249 9.97 -23.78 -0.43
N PRO A 250 9.27 -24.78 -1.01
CA PRO A 250 9.59 -25.23 -2.35
C PRO A 250 9.60 -24.01 -3.31
N PRO A 251 10.65 -23.78 -4.13
CA PRO A 251 10.79 -22.51 -4.86
C PRO A 251 9.60 -22.14 -5.75
N ARG A 252 8.90 -23.14 -6.31
CA ARG A 252 7.67 -22.92 -7.08
C ARG A 252 6.49 -22.44 -6.24
N VAL A 253 6.40 -22.85 -4.97
CA VAL A 253 5.37 -22.37 -4.04
C VAL A 253 5.64 -20.91 -3.68
N ALA A 254 6.88 -20.56 -3.36
CA ALA A 254 7.28 -19.18 -3.12
C ALA A 254 7.02 -18.29 -4.33
N LEU A 255 7.40 -18.73 -5.54
CA LEU A 255 7.09 -18.01 -6.77
C LEU A 255 5.57 -17.83 -6.97
N GLY A 256 4.77 -18.86 -6.68
CA GLY A 256 3.32 -18.74 -6.75
C GLY A 256 2.77 -17.65 -5.83
N GLN A 257 3.25 -17.57 -4.59
CA GLN A 257 2.86 -16.51 -3.65
C GLN A 257 3.26 -15.11 -4.14
N ILE A 258 4.49 -14.96 -4.65
CA ILE A 258 4.98 -13.68 -5.20
C ILE A 258 4.10 -13.24 -6.38
N LEU A 259 3.82 -14.14 -7.33
CA LEU A 259 3.01 -13.82 -8.51
C LEU A 259 1.55 -13.51 -8.15
N THR A 260 0.96 -14.22 -7.19
CA THR A 260 -0.37 -13.88 -6.67
C THR A 260 -0.36 -12.48 -6.06
N GLY A 261 0.64 -12.16 -5.25
CA GLY A 261 0.78 -10.82 -4.65
C GLY A 261 0.85 -9.71 -5.68
N LEU A 262 1.74 -9.85 -6.66
CA LEU A 262 1.87 -8.89 -7.76
C LEU A 262 0.61 -8.78 -8.61
N LEU A 263 -0.05 -9.91 -8.91
CA LEU A 263 -1.27 -9.92 -9.69
C LEU A 263 -2.39 -9.17 -8.97
N THR A 264 -2.61 -9.47 -7.69
CA THR A 264 -3.62 -8.80 -6.87
C THR A 264 -3.34 -7.30 -6.80
N LEU A 265 -2.09 -6.89 -6.48
CA LEU A 265 -1.73 -5.48 -6.42
C LEU A 265 -2.02 -4.76 -7.75
N VAL A 266 -1.61 -5.34 -8.88
CA VAL A 266 -1.72 -4.66 -10.18
C VAL A 266 -3.16 -4.63 -10.70
N GLN A 267 -3.83 -5.79 -10.72
CA GLN A 267 -5.13 -5.95 -11.39
C GLN A 267 -6.31 -5.54 -10.50
N PHE A 268 -6.27 -5.93 -9.22
CA PHE A 268 -7.36 -5.64 -8.31
C PHE A 268 -7.14 -4.30 -7.63
N GLU A 269 -6.08 -4.18 -6.82
CA GLU A 269 -5.89 -3.02 -5.96
C GLU A 269 -5.63 -1.72 -6.76
N LEU A 270 -4.60 -1.70 -7.60
CA LEU A 270 -4.23 -0.48 -8.34
C LEU A 270 -5.22 -0.16 -9.45
N ALA A 271 -5.52 -1.12 -10.32
CA ALA A 271 -6.37 -0.85 -11.47
C ALA A 271 -7.83 -0.69 -11.05
N SER A 272 -8.41 -1.70 -10.38
CA SER A 272 -9.86 -1.75 -10.18
C SER A 272 -10.30 -0.88 -9.01
N GLU A 273 -9.71 -1.09 -7.83
CA GLU A 273 -10.16 -0.44 -6.59
C GLU A 273 -9.67 1.01 -6.48
N ARG A 274 -8.38 1.29 -6.68
CA ARG A 274 -7.84 2.65 -6.49
C ARG A 274 -8.07 3.57 -7.69
N LEU A 275 -7.83 3.09 -8.90
CA LEU A 275 -7.96 3.93 -10.10
C LEU A 275 -9.37 3.85 -10.71
N GLY A 276 -9.93 2.65 -10.83
CA GLY A 276 -11.22 2.40 -11.47
C GLY A 276 -12.38 3.02 -10.70
N VAL A 277 -12.47 2.79 -9.39
CA VAL A 277 -13.54 3.37 -8.55
C VAL A 277 -13.49 4.88 -8.57
N ALA A 278 -12.33 5.49 -8.37
CA ALA A 278 -12.18 6.94 -8.39
C ALA A 278 -12.57 7.53 -9.77
N LEU A 279 -12.15 6.89 -10.87
CA LEU A 279 -12.58 7.29 -12.21
C LEU A 279 -14.10 7.13 -12.39
N ASP A 280 -14.74 6.11 -11.85
CA ASP A 280 -16.18 5.89 -11.99
C ASP A 280 -17.01 6.86 -11.15
N SER A 281 -16.59 7.15 -9.92
CA SER A 281 -17.30 8.07 -9.01
C SER A 281 -17.06 9.53 -9.36
N GLY A 282 -15.82 9.87 -9.75
CA GLY A 282 -15.34 11.24 -9.87
C GLY A 282 -15.25 11.97 -8.52
N ASP A 283 -15.26 11.23 -7.41
CA ASP A 283 -15.23 11.76 -6.04
C ASP A 283 -13.79 11.84 -5.53
N GLN A 284 -13.45 12.97 -4.92
CA GLN A 284 -12.14 13.20 -4.28
C GLN A 284 -11.97 12.33 -3.03
N GLU A 285 -13.05 11.93 -2.36
CA GLU A 285 -12.93 11.07 -1.18
C GLU A 285 -12.53 9.61 -1.54
N ASP A 286 -12.60 9.25 -2.82
CA ASP A 286 -12.20 7.93 -3.32
C ASP A 286 -10.71 7.87 -3.74
N GLU A 287 -9.95 8.97 -3.69
CA GLU A 287 -8.51 8.97 -3.93
C GLU A 287 -7.69 8.85 -2.63
N HIS A 288 -6.74 7.92 -2.61
CA HIS A 288 -5.79 7.81 -1.50
C HIS A 288 -4.91 9.05 -1.42
N SER A 289 -4.58 9.47 -0.19
CA SER A 289 -3.71 10.61 0.06
C SER A 289 -4.22 11.95 -0.50
N CYS A 290 -5.54 12.16 -0.47
CA CYS A 290 -6.16 13.39 -0.97
C CYS A 290 -5.73 14.63 -0.18
N PHE A 291 -5.57 14.53 1.14
CA PHE A 291 -5.22 15.67 1.98
C PHE A 291 -3.88 16.32 1.59
N SER A 292 -2.94 15.54 1.05
CA SER A 292 -1.60 15.96 0.65
C SER A 292 -1.35 16.02 -0.87
N ASP A 293 -2.38 15.78 -1.70
CA ASP A 293 -2.26 15.64 -3.17
C ASP A 293 -1.25 14.56 -3.62
N ASN A 294 -1.02 13.51 -2.82
CA ASN A 294 0.04 12.52 -3.10
C ASN A 294 -0.40 11.32 -3.95
N THR A 295 -1.67 11.22 -4.33
CA THR A 295 -2.25 10.04 -5.01
C THR A 295 -1.43 9.58 -6.23
N HIS A 296 -1.00 10.53 -7.06
CA HIS A 296 -0.19 10.24 -8.26
C HIS A 296 1.14 9.56 -7.93
N ASN A 297 1.76 9.92 -6.80
CA ASN A 297 3.00 9.31 -6.33
C ASN A 297 2.73 7.92 -5.75
N ASP A 298 1.64 7.72 -5.00
CA ASP A 298 1.27 6.40 -4.47
C ASP A 298 1.15 5.36 -5.58
N PHE A 299 0.49 5.70 -6.70
CA PHE A 299 0.45 4.85 -7.89
C PHE A 299 1.85 4.53 -8.44
N MET A 300 2.73 5.54 -8.55
CA MET A 300 4.09 5.35 -9.04
C MET A 300 4.93 4.48 -8.10
N TYR A 301 4.79 4.63 -6.78
CA TYR A 301 5.53 3.86 -5.78
C TYR A 301 5.10 2.39 -5.78
N ASN A 302 3.80 2.11 -5.83
CA ASN A 302 3.30 0.74 -5.92
C ASN A 302 3.78 0.06 -7.22
N ALA A 303 3.66 0.74 -8.36
CA ALA A 303 4.16 0.23 -9.63
C ALA A 303 5.67 -0.01 -9.60
N ARG A 304 6.44 0.89 -8.97
CA ARG A 304 7.88 0.72 -8.77
C ARG A 304 8.21 -0.52 -7.93
N GLY A 305 7.42 -0.84 -6.91
CA GLY A 305 7.53 -2.09 -6.16
C GLY A 305 7.41 -3.33 -7.06
N VAL A 306 6.43 -3.34 -7.97
CA VAL A 306 6.26 -4.40 -8.97
C VAL A 306 7.47 -4.50 -9.89
N GLU A 307 8.03 -3.37 -10.36
CA GLU A 307 9.26 -3.36 -11.16
C GLU A 307 10.43 -3.97 -10.39
N ASN A 308 10.60 -3.56 -9.12
CA ASN A 308 11.69 -4.01 -8.26
C ASN A 308 11.66 -5.53 -8.09
N VAL A 309 10.48 -6.11 -7.84
CA VAL A 309 10.30 -7.57 -7.72
C VAL A 309 10.60 -8.27 -9.05
N TYR A 310 10.05 -7.77 -10.17
CA TYR A 310 10.24 -8.42 -11.48
C TYR A 310 11.72 -8.45 -11.90
N PHE A 311 12.45 -7.37 -11.66
CA PHE A 311 13.87 -7.25 -12.02
C PHE A 311 14.83 -7.69 -10.90
N GLY A 312 14.33 -8.16 -9.75
CA GLY A 312 15.15 -8.63 -8.63
C GLY A 312 16.11 -7.57 -8.06
N ARG A 313 15.64 -6.32 -7.92
CA ARG A 313 16.50 -5.19 -7.51
C ARG A 313 15.81 -4.17 -6.61
N TYR A 314 16.56 -3.60 -5.68
CA TYR A 314 16.12 -2.48 -4.85
C TYR A 314 17.33 -1.62 -4.45
N SER A 315 17.22 -0.30 -4.62
CA SER A 315 18.35 0.61 -4.37
C SER A 315 19.63 0.15 -5.09
N SER A 316 20.73 -0.08 -4.38
CA SER A 316 21.99 -0.62 -4.92
C SER A 316 22.05 -2.14 -5.01
N TYR A 317 21.06 -2.86 -4.47
CA TYR A 317 21.00 -4.32 -4.54
C TYR A 317 20.44 -4.81 -5.88
N GLN A 318 21.07 -5.83 -6.43
CA GLN A 318 20.65 -6.54 -7.65
C GLN A 318 21.03 -8.02 -7.49
N GLY A 319 20.03 -8.89 -7.54
CA GLY A 319 20.20 -10.34 -7.64
C GLY A 319 19.67 -10.87 -8.98
N VAL A 320 19.34 -12.16 -9.00
CA VAL A 320 18.70 -12.81 -10.16
C VAL A 320 17.27 -12.30 -10.26
N GLY A 321 16.92 -11.68 -11.38
CA GLY A 321 15.56 -11.19 -11.65
C GLY A 321 14.63 -12.28 -12.22
N LEU A 322 13.32 -12.07 -12.09
CA LEU A 322 12.33 -12.92 -12.75
C LEU A 322 12.37 -12.73 -14.27
N ASP A 323 12.71 -11.53 -14.74
CA ASP A 323 12.95 -11.23 -16.15
C ASP A 323 14.00 -12.16 -16.76
N GLU A 324 15.09 -12.45 -16.06
CA GLU A 324 16.11 -13.41 -16.52
C GLU A 324 15.54 -14.81 -16.69
N LEU A 325 14.76 -15.28 -15.71
CA LEU A 325 14.16 -16.61 -15.74
C LEU A 325 13.09 -16.74 -16.82
N VAL A 326 12.28 -15.69 -17.03
CA VAL A 326 11.27 -15.64 -18.10
C VAL A 326 11.97 -15.60 -19.45
N ARG A 327 13.00 -14.77 -19.63
CA ARG A 327 13.75 -14.64 -20.88
C ARG A 327 14.44 -15.93 -21.30
N ASP A 328 14.94 -16.71 -20.36
CA ASP A 328 15.57 -18.01 -20.65
C ASP A 328 14.55 -19.06 -21.14
N LEU A 329 13.27 -18.94 -20.75
CA LEU A 329 12.20 -19.86 -21.14
C LEU A 329 11.40 -19.38 -22.36
N ASP A 330 11.07 -18.08 -22.40
CA ASP A 330 10.28 -17.41 -23.43
C ASP A 330 10.73 -15.93 -23.57
N PRO A 331 11.70 -15.65 -24.47
CA PRO A 331 12.19 -14.29 -24.71
C PRO A 331 11.12 -13.31 -25.23
N ASP A 332 10.09 -13.81 -25.92
CA ASP A 332 9.03 -12.95 -26.45
C ASP A 332 8.06 -12.54 -25.34
N LEU A 333 7.77 -13.43 -24.39
CA LEU A 333 7.00 -13.08 -23.19
C LEU A 333 7.74 -12.08 -22.31
N ASP A 334 9.04 -12.28 -22.06
CA ASP A 334 9.88 -11.31 -21.31
C ASP A 334 9.79 -9.91 -21.93
N LYS A 335 10.02 -9.80 -23.25
CA LYS A 335 9.93 -8.54 -23.97
C LYS A 335 8.56 -7.88 -23.84
N ARG A 336 7.47 -8.66 -23.86
CA ARG A 336 6.11 -8.14 -23.66
C ARG A 336 5.90 -7.64 -22.23
N MET A 337 6.39 -8.37 -21.23
CA MET A 337 6.26 -7.99 -19.82
C MET A 337 7.08 -6.74 -19.49
N VAL A 338 8.34 -6.68 -19.93
CA VAL A 338 9.19 -5.48 -19.80
C VAL A 338 8.52 -4.27 -20.47
N GLY A 339 8.03 -4.43 -21.69
CA GLY A 339 7.31 -3.36 -22.40
C GLY A 339 6.04 -2.91 -21.69
N ALA A 340 5.29 -3.82 -21.07
CA ALA A 340 4.09 -3.48 -20.29
C ALA A 340 4.45 -2.73 -19.00
N ILE A 341 5.50 -3.16 -18.29
CA ILE A 341 6.03 -2.43 -17.12
C ILE A 341 6.43 -1.00 -17.48
N GLU A 342 7.22 -0.82 -18.55
CA GLU A 342 7.67 0.50 -18.99
C GLU A 342 6.51 1.42 -19.38
N GLU A 343 5.50 0.87 -20.07
CA GLU A 343 4.31 1.60 -20.50
C GLU A 343 3.43 1.99 -19.30
N THR A 344 3.19 1.08 -18.35
CA THR A 344 2.47 1.37 -17.11
C THR A 344 3.15 2.49 -16.34
N ARG A 345 4.47 2.41 -16.12
CA ARG A 345 5.24 3.48 -15.45
C ARG A 345 5.12 4.82 -16.19
N ARG A 346 5.19 4.81 -17.52
CA ARG A 346 5.05 6.03 -18.34
C ARG A 346 3.66 6.66 -18.19
N LEU A 347 2.61 5.84 -18.20
CA LEU A 347 1.22 6.29 -18.11
C LEU A 347 0.90 6.84 -16.72
N LEU A 348 1.25 6.11 -15.66
CA LEU A 348 1.07 6.54 -14.27
C LEU A 348 1.81 7.86 -13.99
N LYS A 349 3.04 8.00 -14.49
CA LYS A 349 3.81 9.25 -14.35
C LYS A 349 3.14 10.47 -14.98
N GLY A 350 2.29 10.28 -15.98
CA GLY A 350 1.58 11.39 -16.62
C GLY A 350 0.11 11.51 -16.22
N ILE A 351 -0.33 10.78 -15.19
CA ILE A 351 -1.58 11.11 -14.50
C ILE A 351 -1.51 12.58 -14.07
N HIS A 352 -2.62 13.28 -14.26
CA HIS A 352 -2.71 14.70 -13.97
C HIS A 352 -2.64 14.95 -12.45
N VAL A 353 -2.05 16.08 -12.08
CA VAL A 353 -1.86 16.50 -10.69
C VAL A 353 -2.41 17.93 -10.56
N PRO A 354 -3.27 18.21 -9.57
CA PRO A 354 -3.88 17.29 -8.60
C PRO A 354 -4.79 16.20 -9.22
N PHE A 355 -4.96 15.06 -8.53
CA PHE A 355 -5.71 13.90 -9.07
C PHE A 355 -7.23 14.15 -9.00
N ASP A 356 -7.72 14.79 -7.95
CA ASP A 356 -9.09 15.29 -7.80
C ASP A 356 -9.51 16.26 -8.93
N ALA A 357 -8.63 17.14 -9.40
CA ALA A 357 -8.86 18.02 -10.55
C ALA A 357 -9.09 17.21 -11.83
N MET A 358 -8.37 16.09 -11.97
CA MET A 358 -8.58 15.16 -13.07
C MET A 358 -9.93 14.45 -12.94
N LEU A 359 -10.29 13.98 -11.75
CA LEU A 359 -11.57 13.33 -11.48
C LEU A 359 -12.77 14.26 -11.75
N ALA A 360 -12.68 15.52 -11.33
CA ALA A 360 -13.69 16.55 -11.57
C ALA A 360 -13.82 16.96 -13.05
N SER A 361 -12.83 16.63 -13.88
CA SER A 361 -12.86 16.98 -15.31
C SER A 361 -13.87 16.13 -16.10
N PRO A 362 -14.43 16.65 -17.22
CA PRO A 362 -15.37 15.89 -18.05
C PRO A 362 -14.78 14.59 -18.58
N MET A 363 -15.61 13.54 -18.69
CA MET A 363 -15.23 12.30 -19.37
C MET A 363 -14.65 12.57 -20.77
N GLY A 364 -13.56 11.90 -21.12
CA GLY A 364 -12.83 12.12 -22.37
C GLY A 364 -11.91 13.34 -22.37
N SER A 365 -11.72 14.02 -21.23
CA SER A 365 -10.63 15.00 -21.08
C SER A 365 -9.27 14.32 -21.28
N PRO A 366 -8.21 15.05 -21.70
CA PRO A 366 -6.88 14.46 -21.85
C PRO A 366 -6.35 13.80 -20.58
N GLY A 367 -6.63 14.38 -19.40
CA GLY A 367 -6.24 13.81 -18.10
C GLY A 367 -6.95 12.49 -17.82
N ARG A 368 -8.27 12.41 -18.02
CA ARG A 368 -9.02 11.16 -17.82
C ARG A 368 -8.65 10.08 -18.83
N ILE A 369 -8.46 10.44 -20.09
CA ILE A 369 -7.99 9.48 -21.11
C ILE A 369 -6.64 8.89 -20.70
N GLN A 370 -5.74 9.70 -20.14
CA GLN A 370 -4.44 9.20 -19.67
C GLN A 370 -4.59 8.22 -18.48
N ALA A 371 -5.46 8.52 -17.51
CA ALA A 371 -5.74 7.61 -16.41
C ALA A 371 -6.45 6.31 -16.87
N GLU A 372 -7.41 6.40 -17.79
CA GLU A 372 -8.06 5.24 -18.41
C GLU A 372 -7.06 4.36 -19.19
N GLN A 373 -6.06 4.97 -19.83
CA GLN A 373 -4.96 4.23 -20.45
C GLN A 373 -4.08 3.55 -19.41
N ALA A 374 -3.78 4.22 -18.29
CA ALA A 374 -3.03 3.63 -17.18
C ALA A 374 -3.76 2.42 -16.58
N PHE A 375 -5.07 2.54 -16.37
CA PHE A 375 -5.94 1.42 -15.97
C PHE A 375 -5.80 0.23 -16.94
N ALA A 376 -5.95 0.47 -18.25
CA ALA A 376 -5.84 -0.60 -19.25
C ALA A 376 -4.43 -1.23 -19.28
N SER A 377 -3.38 -0.44 -19.02
CA SER A 377 -2.00 -0.93 -18.96
C SER A 377 -1.76 -1.82 -17.73
N LEU A 378 -2.30 -1.45 -16.56
CA LEU A 378 -2.26 -2.28 -15.36
C LEU A 378 -2.99 -3.61 -15.58
N MET A 379 -4.21 -3.58 -16.13
CA MET A 379 -4.95 -4.80 -16.47
C MET A 379 -4.15 -5.73 -17.40
N ARG A 380 -3.49 -5.15 -18.41
CA ARG A 380 -2.63 -5.91 -19.32
C ARG A 380 -1.40 -6.51 -18.63
N GLN A 381 -0.78 -5.76 -17.71
CA GLN A 381 0.33 -6.26 -16.91
C GLN A 381 -0.12 -7.44 -16.03
N GLY A 382 -1.33 -7.39 -15.45
CA GLY A 382 -1.94 -8.51 -14.72
C GLY A 382 -2.08 -9.77 -15.59
N GLU A 383 -2.58 -9.64 -16.82
CA GLU A 383 -2.67 -10.79 -17.74
C GLU A 383 -1.30 -11.39 -18.10
N LEU A 384 -0.27 -10.56 -18.23
CA LEU A 384 1.10 -11.02 -18.47
C LEU A 384 1.69 -11.74 -17.24
N ILE A 385 1.36 -11.31 -16.02
CA ILE A 385 1.74 -12.03 -14.79
C ILE A 385 1.15 -13.46 -14.79
N LYS A 386 -0.10 -13.62 -15.24
CA LYS A 386 -0.72 -14.94 -15.39
C LYS A 386 0.02 -15.80 -16.42
N GLU A 387 0.37 -15.23 -17.58
CA GLU A 387 1.17 -15.93 -18.60
C GLU A 387 2.56 -16.34 -18.07
N VAL A 388 3.22 -15.48 -17.29
CA VAL A 388 4.49 -15.81 -16.61
C VAL A 388 4.29 -16.98 -15.65
N GLY A 389 3.22 -16.99 -14.85
CA GLY A 389 2.88 -18.13 -13.98
C GLY A 389 2.79 -19.45 -14.74
N LEU A 390 2.13 -19.45 -15.91
CA LEU A 390 1.96 -20.65 -16.74
C LEU A 390 3.31 -21.21 -17.25
N LEU A 391 4.32 -20.37 -17.53
CA LEU A 391 5.67 -20.85 -17.88
C LEU A 391 6.29 -21.71 -16.79
N PHE A 392 5.98 -21.40 -15.52
CA PHE A 392 6.44 -22.16 -14.36
C PHE A 392 5.44 -23.22 -13.91
N GLY A 393 4.42 -23.52 -14.72
CA GLY A 393 3.39 -24.52 -14.42
C GLY A 393 2.49 -24.11 -13.24
N LEU A 394 2.31 -22.81 -13.02
CA LEU A 394 1.47 -22.24 -11.98
C LEU A 394 0.24 -21.61 -12.63
N VAL A 395 -0.93 -21.81 -12.01
CA VAL A 395 -2.15 -21.07 -12.34
C VAL A 395 -2.34 -20.06 -11.23
N ILE A 396 -2.25 -18.78 -11.56
CA ILE A 396 -2.30 -17.66 -10.62
C ILE A 396 -3.65 -16.97 -10.75
N HIS A 397 -4.30 -16.71 -9.62
CA HIS A 397 -5.57 -16.00 -9.52
C HIS A 397 -5.38 -14.81 -8.58
N SER A 398 -6.10 -13.71 -8.82
CA SER A 398 -6.18 -12.63 -7.84
C SER A 398 -6.96 -13.11 -6.62
N SER A 399 -6.57 -12.64 -5.43
CA SER A 399 -7.13 -13.10 -4.15
C SER A 399 -8.54 -12.57 -3.85
N ASP A 400 -9.09 -11.64 -4.63
CA ASP A 400 -10.30 -10.89 -4.27
C ASP A 400 -11.61 -11.45 -4.84
N GLY A 401 -11.67 -12.78 -4.97
CA GLY A 401 -12.93 -13.48 -5.22
C GLY A 401 -13.32 -13.60 -6.69
N ASP A 402 -12.35 -13.55 -7.60
CA ASP A 402 -12.52 -14.24 -8.89
C ASP A 402 -12.63 -15.73 -8.58
N ALA A 403 -13.87 -16.20 -8.52
CA ALA A 403 -14.21 -17.60 -8.56
C ALA A 403 -13.68 -18.19 -9.88
N GLY A 404 -12.48 -18.75 -9.82
CA GLY A 404 -12.06 -19.82 -10.73
C GLY A 404 -12.74 -21.12 -10.35
#